data_AF-W5NA39-F1
#
_entry.id   AF-W5NA39-F1
#
_cell.length_a   1.000
_cell.length_b   1.000
_cell.length_c   1.000
_cell.angle_alpha   90.00
_cell.angle_beta   90.00
_cell.angle_gamma   90.00
#
_symmetry.space_group_name_H-M   'P 1'
#
loop_
_entity.id
_entity.type
_entity.pdbx_description
1 polymer ?
#
loop_
_entity_poly.entity_id
_entity_poly.type
_entity_poly.pdbx_seq_one_letter_code
_entity_poly.pdbx_strand_id
1 'polypeptide(L)'
;MFTSMPTSISPSLSMEHTDTDALDISTKVQVMWKRLIGRPTGKWSKRFFIIKDSFLQYYAENERKNFETNRYFNIHPKVVIPLGGCVVEPKEEQGMPFAMNISHEGFHGNIVLAVESESEQAQWLELLQESGKYTFNYTSKAKIVYSCLFPFYLQLSKEKRGYLSQHLQILLNIAGNLFKKQELEKLNQALAGEKKQFEEVVQELRAEQEQIKHLDLNSETQQQKSMEYIKTPKSSLKMNTVQKELTEQNSYYSRTIQPVFYLKNHARESEGECSHRSPLEIDSYSLAIQLFHQQKQLLTLSNQRMPASSTLKKTEEQIQALQEEREFYSSKSQALQLSLSELTAEKQQTEAELKTEIKARVQLEKRLNIAEEALRSLEQGLNSMERSREKEERMKGDVGQLKKFFEECIRNAEIDAKLPAIMENSVYIHKATARRIKSCRIQKKESYNNWGLKRHSQSFIVSPTEETNLEDLWETARRLTCDRYFRESNYKIMTHKDTLKGEDRE
;
A
#
# COMPACT_ATOMS: atom_id res chain seq x y z
N MET A 1 -2.32 24.76 -33.35
CA MET A 1 -3.45 25.67 -33.01
C MET A 1 -3.97 25.25 -31.65
N PHE A 2 -3.72 26.05 -30.61
CA PHE A 2 -4.15 25.73 -29.25
C PHE A 2 -5.26 26.70 -28.84
N THR A 3 -6.49 26.20 -28.78
CA THR A 3 -7.66 26.98 -28.33
C THR A 3 -7.77 26.90 -26.81
N SER A 4 -7.48 28.01 -26.14
CA SER A 4 -7.65 28.18 -24.70
C SER A 4 -9.14 28.13 -24.32
N MET A 5 -9.56 27.17 -23.51
CA MET A 5 -10.87 27.19 -22.88
C MET A 5 -10.92 28.28 -21.79
N PRO A 6 -11.94 29.15 -21.75
CA PRO A 6 -12.04 30.20 -20.75
C PRO A 6 -12.54 29.67 -19.41
N THR A 7 -11.90 30.11 -18.32
CA THR A 7 -12.28 29.79 -16.95
C THR A 7 -13.57 30.53 -16.57
N SER A 8 -14.72 29.85 -16.56
CA SER A 8 -15.98 30.43 -16.09
C SER A 8 -16.00 30.52 -14.55
N ILE A 9 -15.70 31.70 -14.03
CA ILE A 9 -15.87 32.04 -12.61
C ILE A 9 -17.38 32.16 -12.34
N SER A 10 -17.88 31.38 -11.37
CA SER A 10 -19.29 31.43 -10.99
C SER A 10 -19.66 32.80 -10.41
N PRO A 11 -20.71 33.49 -10.90
CA PRO A 11 -21.20 34.69 -10.25
C PRO A 11 -21.85 34.32 -8.90
N SER A 12 -21.60 35.15 -7.89
CA SER A 12 -22.22 35.06 -6.56
C SER A 12 -23.74 35.10 -6.62
N LEU A 13 -24.42 34.43 -5.67
CA LEU A 13 -25.87 34.49 -5.51
C LEU A 13 -26.37 35.94 -5.59
N SER A 14 -27.18 36.22 -6.61
CA SER A 14 -28.07 37.38 -6.61
C SER A 14 -29.09 37.16 -5.50
N MET A 15 -29.07 38.03 -4.49
CA MET A 15 -30.09 38.04 -3.46
C MET A 15 -31.37 38.58 -4.10
N GLU A 16 -32.40 37.75 -4.21
CA GLU A 16 -33.63 38.11 -4.91
C GLU A 16 -34.29 39.34 -4.27
N HIS A 17 -34.67 40.30 -5.11
CA HIS A 17 -35.47 41.45 -4.70
C HIS A 17 -36.93 41.02 -4.51
N THR A 18 -37.29 40.58 -3.32
CA THR A 18 -38.69 40.36 -2.92
C THR A 18 -39.21 41.55 -2.11
N ASP A 19 -40.27 42.18 -2.65
CA ASP A 19 -41.32 42.92 -1.96
C ASP A 19 -40.92 44.07 -1.01
N THR A 20 -40.87 45.27 -1.57
CA THR A 20 -40.61 46.54 -0.84
C THR A 20 -41.89 47.23 -0.34
N ASP A 21 -43.03 46.53 -0.30
CA ASP A 21 -44.36 47.13 -0.01
C ASP A 21 -45.11 46.53 1.19
N ALA A 22 -44.47 45.67 1.99
CA ALA A 22 -44.91 45.40 3.35
C ALA A 22 -44.07 46.26 4.32
N LEU A 23 -44.65 47.33 4.86
CA LEU A 23 -44.07 47.98 6.05
C LEU A 23 -44.22 47.01 7.22
N ASP A 24 -43.14 46.25 7.46
CA ASP A 24 -43.16 45.17 8.41
C ASP A 24 -43.47 45.66 9.84
N ILE A 25 -44.11 44.75 10.57
CA ILE A 25 -44.75 44.87 11.87
C ILE A 25 -43.96 45.80 12.83
N SER A 26 -44.66 46.77 13.46
CA SER A 26 -44.21 47.69 14.54
C SER A 26 -43.60 49.07 14.21
N THR A 27 -43.80 49.63 13.01
CA THR A 27 -43.33 51.01 12.69
C THR A 27 -44.12 52.11 13.42
N LYS A 28 -43.95 52.26 14.74
CA LYS A 28 -44.46 53.41 15.52
C LYS A 28 -43.49 54.59 15.39
N VAL A 29 -44.05 55.77 15.12
CA VAL A 29 -43.31 57.03 14.98
C VAL A 29 -43.92 58.10 15.88
N GLN A 30 -43.08 58.83 16.63
CA GLN A 30 -43.55 59.92 17.50
C GLN A 30 -42.42 60.91 17.81
N VAL A 31 -42.75 62.17 18.07
CA VAL A 31 -41.82 63.11 18.71
C VAL A 31 -41.85 62.88 20.22
N MET A 32 -40.72 62.47 20.78
CA MET A 32 -40.56 62.24 22.22
C MET A 32 -39.42 63.09 22.77
N TRP A 33 -39.44 63.33 24.07
CA TRP A 33 -38.33 63.97 24.79
C TRP A 33 -37.23 62.94 25.04
N LYS A 34 -35.97 63.31 24.79
CA LYS A 34 -34.79 62.50 25.09
C LYS A 34 -33.90 63.15 26.14
N ARG A 35 -33.34 62.34 27.04
CA ARG A 35 -32.20 62.67 27.90
C ARG A 35 -31.23 61.49 27.96
N LEU A 36 -29.93 61.77 28.14
CA LEU A 36 -28.92 60.74 28.41
C LEU A 36 -28.49 60.85 29.88
N ILE A 37 -28.51 59.74 30.62
CA ILE A 37 -27.95 59.65 31.98
C ILE A 37 -26.46 59.34 31.84
N GLY A 38 -25.60 60.13 32.49
CA GLY A 38 -24.14 59.90 32.51
C GLY A 38 -23.27 60.88 31.71
N ARG A 39 -23.85 61.88 31.03
CA ARG A 39 -23.10 63.03 30.46
C ARG A 39 -23.51 64.34 31.15
N PRO A 40 -22.58 65.31 31.32
CA PRO A 40 -22.83 66.54 32.10
C PRO A 40 -23.88 67.49 31.49
N THR A 41 -24.29 67.29 30.24
CA THR A 41 -25.28 68.10 29.53
C THR A 41 -26.67 67.45 29.50
N GLY A 42 -27.15 66.98 30.67
CA GLY A 42 -28.42 66.26 30.87
C GLY A 42 -29.72 67.07 30.64
N LYS A 43 -29.77 67.93 29.62
CA LYS A 43 -30.97 68.70 29.25
C LYS A 43 -31.89 67.86 28.36
N TRP A 44 -33.19 67.94 28.60
CA TRP A 44 -34.22 67.32 27.76
C TRP A 44 -34.23 67.93 26.35
N SER A 45 -34.45 67.12 25.32
CA SER A 45 -34.56 67.59 23.94
C SER A 45 -35.57 66.78 23.14
N LYS A 46 -36.53 67.45 22.46
CA LYS A 46 -37.49 66.80 21.55
C LYS A 46 -36.78 66.24 20.31
N ARG A 47 -37.08 65.00 19.95
CA ARG A 47 -36.57 64.31 18.75
C ARG A 47 -37.68 63.46 18.14
N PHE A 48 -37.66 63.32 16.82
CA PHE A 48 -38.57 62.41 16.11
C PHE A 48 -37.98 61.00 16.15
N PHE A 49 -38.70 60.04 16.72
CA PHE A 49 -38.28 58.65 16.91
C PHE A 49 -39.06 57.71 16.01
N ILE A 50 -38.39 56.64 15.59
CA ILE A 50 -38.92 55.56 14.74
C ILE A 50 -38.39 54.24 15.29
N ILE A 51 -39.28 53.25 15.47
CA ILE A 51 -38.86 51.85 15.56
C ILE A 51 -38.92 51.26 14.16
N LYS A 52 -37.83 50.62 13.73
CA LYS A 52 -37.77 49.84 12.49
C LYS A 52 -36.79 48.68 12.67
N ASP A 53 -37.21 47.48 12.29
CA ASP A 53 -36.38 46.26 12.23
C ASP A 53 -35.59 45.98 13.53
N SER A 54 -36.23 46.18 14.70
CA SER A 54 -35.62 46.10 16.04
C SER A 54 -34.55 47.16 16.38
N PHE A 55 -34.48 48.25 15.62
CA PHE A 55 -33.67 49.43 15.94
C PHE A 55 -34.56 50.62 16.28
N LEU A 56 -34.22 51.33 17.36
CA LEU A 56 -34.77 52.64 17.67
C LEU A 56 -33.89 53.71 17.04
N GLN A 57 -34.43 54.42 16.05
CA GLN A 57 -33.77 55.49 15.32
C GLN A 57 -34.33 56.84 15.76
N TYR A 58 -33.52 57.90 15.73
CA TYR A 58 -34.07 59.25 15.89
C TYR A 58 -33.42 60.32 15.02
N TYR A 59 -34.22 61.34 14.75
CA TYR A 59 -34.02 62.38 13.75
C TYR A 59 -34.14 63.78 14.39
N ALA A 60 -33.94 64.84 13.62
CA ALA A 60 -34.33 66.18 14.06
C ALA A 60 -35.86 66.28 14.19
N GLU A 61 -36.35 67.10 15.13
CA GLU A 61 -37.79 67.33 15.32
C GLU A 61 -38.49 67.83 14.04
N ASN A 62 -37.80 68.68 13.27
CA ASN A 62 -38.28 69.23 12.00
C ASN A 62 -38.58 68.16 10.93
N GLU A 63 -37.97 66.97 11.02
CA GLU A 63 -38.14 65.90 10.03
C GLU A 63 -39.54 65.26 10.11
N ARG A 64 -40.26 65.43 11.23
CA ARG A 64 -41.67 65.03 11.36
C ARG A 64 -42.53 65.62 10.24
N LYS A 65 -42.38 66.92 9.94
CA LYS A 65 -43.16 67.59 8.90
C LYS A 65 -42.86 67.03 7.51
N ASN A 66 -41.60 66.68 7.24
CA ASN A 66 -41.20 66.09 5.96
C ASN A 66 -41.75 64.68 5.80
N PHE A 67 -41.76 63.88 6.87
CA PHE A 67 -42.37 62.56 6.87
C PHE A 67 -43.89 62.61 6.64
N GLU A 68 -44.61 63.47 7.38
CA GLU A 68 -46.06 63.67 7.23
C GLU A 68 -46.44 64.19 5.83
N THR A 69 -45.60 65.03 5.20
CA THR A 69 -45.91 65.63 3.88
C THR A 69 -45.54 64.73 2.71
N ASN A 70 -44.35 64.09 2.74
CA ASN A 70 -43.77 63.45 1.55
C ASN A 70 -43.71 61.92 1.62
N ARG A 71 -43.98 61.30 2.78
CA ARG A 71 -43.85 59.85 3.05
C ARG A 71 -42.46 59.22 2.84
N TYR A 72 -41.45 59.99 2.42
CA TYR A 72 -40.05 59.56 2.35
C TYR A 72 -39.27 59.97 3.61
N PHE A 73 -38.35 59.11 4.03
CA PHE A 73 -37.46 59.36 5.17
C PHE A 73 -36.10 59.91 4.74
N ASN A 74 -35.47 60.65 5.64
CA ASN A 74 -34.03 60.85 5.61
C ASN A 74 -33.33 59.50 5.89
N ILE A 75 -32.44 59.08 5.00
CA ILE A 75 -31.68 57.83 5.12
C ILE A 75 -30.57 57.88 6.20
N HIS A 76 -30.36 59.05 6.83
CA HIS A 76 -29.32 59.28 7.83
C HIS A 76 -29.93 59.73 9.18
N PRO A 77 -30.39 58.79 10.03
CA PRO A 77 -30.74 59.09 11.42
C PRO A 77 -29.55 59.66 12.20
N LYS A 78 -29.84 60.49 13.20
CA LYS A 78 -28.78 61.09 14.06
C LYS A 78 -28.06 60.04 14.89
N VAL A 79 -28.79 59.02 15.35
CA VAL A 79 -28.27 57.80 16.00
C VAL A 79 -29.24 56.66 15.73
N VAL A 80 -28.68 55.46 15.56
CA VAL A 80 -29.38 54.17 15.56
C VAL A 80 -29.06 53.45 16.87
N ILE A 81 -30.07 52.99 17.60
CA ILE A 81 -29.94 52.25 18.86
C ILE A 81 -30.44 50.82 18.62
N PRO A 82 -29.59 49.78 18.72
CA PRO A 82 -30.07 48.40 18.68
C PRO A 82 -30.88 48.10 19.95
N LEU A 83 -32.07 47.51 19.81
CA LEU A 83 -32.92 47.13 20.96
C LEU A 83 -32.67 45.70 21.45
N GLY A 84 -31.92 44.89 20.70
CA GLY A 84 -31.58 43.52 21.06
C GLY A 84 -30.81 43.45 22.39
N GLY A 85 -31.43 42.84 23.41
CA GLY A 85 -30.85 42.73 24.75
C GLY A 85 -30.99 43.98 25.63
N CYS A 86 -31.65 45.05 25.16
CA CYS A 86 -31.96 46.20 26.00
C CYS A 86 -33.05 45.86 27.04
N VAL A 87 -32.91 46.40 28.24
CA VAL A 87 -33.95 46.42 29.27
C VAL A 87 -34.68 47.76 29.19
N VAL A 88 -36.01 47.74 29.20
CA VAL A 88 -36.86 48.92 29.05
C VAL A 88 -37.87 48.95 30.19
N GLU A 89 -37.76 49.96 31.05
CA GLU A 89 -38.52 50.11 32.29
C GLU A 89 -39.27 51.46 32.32
N PRO A 90 -40.46 51.54 32.92
CA PRO A 90 -41.12 52.81 33.16
C PRO A 90 -40.38 53.56 34.28
N LYS A 91 -40.32 54.89 34.20
CA LYS A 91 -39.66 55.72 35.21
C LYS A 91 -40.33 57.09 35.31
N GLU A 92 -40.54 57.58 36.52
CA GLU A 92 -40.96 58.97 36.74
C GLU A 92 -39.74 59.88 36.94
N GLU A 93 -39.76 61.06 36.33
CA GLU A 93 -38.68 62.06 36.43
C GLU A 93 -39.26 63.45 36.72
N GLN A 94 -38.47 64.32 37.36
CA GLN A 94 -38.93 65.66 37.75
C GLN A 94 -39.39 66.47 36.52
N GLY A 95 -40.70 66.77 36.46
CA GLY A 95 -41.35 67.47 35.35
C GLY A 95 -41.71 66.60 34.13
N MET A 96 -41.46 65.29 34.17
CA MET A 96 -41.78 64.32 33.11
C MET A 96 -42.29 63.01 33.74
N PRO A 97 -43.61 62.90 34.05
CA PRO A 97 -44.15 61.73 34.73
C PRO A 97 -44.11 60.47 33.85
N PHE A 98 -44.43 60.60 32.56
CA PHE A 98 -44.52 59.46 31.63
C PHE A 98 -43.19 59.17 30.93
N ALA A 99 -42.12 58.96 31.72
CA ALA A 99 -40.80 58.63 31.20
C ALA A 99 -40.51 57.11 31.21
N MET A 100 -39.52 56.71 30.43
CA MET A 100 -39.07 55.32 30.28
C MET A 100 -37.56 55.28 30.11
N ASN A 101 -36.93 54.30 30.74
CA ASN A 101 -35.49 54.14 30.79
C ASN A 101 -35.07 52.91 29.97
N ILE A 102 -34.16 53.11 29.02
CA ILE A 102 -33.56 52.08 28.18
C ILE A 102 -32.10 51.90 28.63
N SER A 103 -31.77 50.70 29.11
CA SER A 103 -30.44 50.29 29.57
C SER A 103 -29.92 49.07 28.80
N HIS A 104 -28.60 48.94 28.72
CA HIS A 104 -27.91 47.80 28.14
C HIS A 104 -26.46 47.77 28.67
N GLU A 105 -25.89 46.59 28.89
CA GLU A 105 -24.57 46.42 29.51
C GLU A 105 -23.44 47.12 28.73
N GLY A 106 -23.58 47.24 27.40
CA GLY A 106 -22.64 47.95 26.52
C GLY A 106 -22.86 49.46 26.39
N PHE A 107 -23.89 50.05 27.01
CA PHE A 107 -24.16 51.49 26.90
C PHE A 107 -23.38 52.30 27.94
N HIS A 108 -22.74 53.37 27.48
CA HIS A 108 -21.99 54.30 28.33
C HIS A 108 -22.93 55.31 29.04
N GLY A 109 -23.99 54.79 29.67
CA GLY A 109 -25.09 55.55 30.27
C GLY A 109 -26.47 55.24 29.68
N ASN A 110 -27.50 55.28 30.51
CA ASN A 110 -28.87 54.94 30.13
C ASN A 110 -29.53 56.04 29.27
N ILE A 111 -30.46 55.63 28.42
CA ILE A 111 -31.24 56.53 27.56
C ILE A 111 -32.63 56.68 28.16
N VAL A 112 -33.02 57.89 28.55
CA VAL A 112 -34.37 58.18 29.03
C VAL A 112 -35.17 58.85 27.92
N LEU A 113 -36.35 58.31 27.64
CA LEU A 113 -37.37 58.92 26.80
C LEU A 113 -38.52 59.38 27.67
N ALA A 114 -39.24 60.44 27.28
CA ALA A 114 -40.48 60.84 27.92
C ALA A 114 -41.54 61.24 26.90
N VAL A 115 -42.77 60.89 27.23
CA VAL A 115 -43.96 60.93 26.37
C VAL A 115 -45.04 61.81 27.02
N GLU A 116 -46.06 62.23 26.28
CA GLU A 116 -47.05 63.22 26.76
C GLU A 116 -48.25 62.55 27.46
N SER A 117 -48.45 61.22 27.33
CA SER A 117 -49.50 60.44 27.99
C SER A 117 -49.02 59.06 28.48
N GLU A 118 -49.57 58.59 29.60
CA GLU A 118 -49.45 57.23 30.14
C GLU A 118 -49.82 56.15 29.09
N SER A 119 -50.89 56.38 28.34
CA SER A 119 -51.35 55.47 27.28
C SER A 119 -50.31 55.28 26.17
N GLU A 120 -49.61 56.36 25.80
CA GLU A 120 -48.55 56.32 24.80
C GLU A 120 -47.27 55.69 25.37
N GLN A 121 -46.96 55.96 26.65
CA GLN A 121 -45.85 55.37 27.39
C GLN A 121 -45.97 53.84 27.45
N ALA A 122 -47.16 53.32 27.78
CA ALA A 122 -47.43 51.87 27.81
C ALA A 122 -47.21 51.22 26.44
N GLN A 123 -47.79 51.79 25.37
CA GLN A 123 -47.60 51.31 24.00
C GLN A 123 -46.14 51.34 23.54
N TRP A 124 -45.40 52.41 23.84
CA TRP A 124 -43.98 52.49 23.48
C TRP A 124 -43.14 51.48 24.25
N LEU A 125 -43.44 51.26 25.53
CA LEU A 125 -42.75 50.29 26.37
C LEU A 125 -42.97 48.85 25.85
N GLU A 126 -44.21 48.50 25.48
CA GLU A 126 -44.53 47.22 24.86
C GLU A 126 -43.77 47.01 23.54
N LEU A 127 -43.85 47.97 22.60
CA LEU A 127 -43.20 47.88 21.28
C LEU A 127 -41.67 47.82 21.36
N LEU A 128 -41.06 48.57 22.29
CA LEU A 128 -39.61 48.53 22.51
C LEU A 128 -39.17 47.17 23.08
N GLN A 129 -39.94 46.61 24.03
CA GLN A 129 -39.66 45.28 24.59
C GLN A 129 -39.91 44.15 23.58
N GLU A 130 -40.95 44.25 22.76
CA GLU A 130 -41.23 43.27 21.70
C GLU A 130 -40.11 43.27 20.64
N SER A 131 -39.74 44.45 20.15
CA SER A 131 -38.64 44.67 19.21
C SER A 131 -37.32 44.06 19.71
N GLY A 132 -36.98 44.24 21.00
CA GLY A 132 -35.77 43.68 21.58
C GLY A 132 -35.72 42.14 21.61
N LYS A 133 -36.88 41.47 21.76
CA LYS A 133 -36.99 40.01 21.81
C LYS A 133 -36.67 39.35 20.47
N TYR A 134 -37.11 39.95 19.35
CA TYR A 134 -36.85 39.39 18.01
C TYR A 134 -35.34 39.29 17.72
N THR A 135 -34.58 40.37 17.92
CA THR A 135 -33.12 40.36 17.68
C THR A 135 -32.38 39.37 18.59
N PHE A 136 -32.78 39.27 19.86
CA PHE A 136 -32.18 38.32 20.80
C PHE A 136 -32.39 36.86 20.36
N ASN A 137 -33.62 36.52 19.91
CA ASN A 137 -33.96 35.18 19.45
C ASN A 137 -33.27 34.78 18.13
N TYR A 138 -33.06 35.71 17.20
CA TYR A 138 -32.25 35.43 16.01
C TYR A 138 -30.76 35.26 16.36
N THR A 139 -30.23 36.09 17.25
CA THR A 139 -28.82 36.01 17.67
C THR A 139 -28.53 34.73 18.47
N SER A 140 -29.45 34.29 19.33
CA SER A 140 -29.30 33.04 20.09
C SER A 140 -29.37 31.81 19.19
N LYS A 141 -30.31 31.75 18.25
CA LYS A 141 -30.38 30.71 17.21
C LYS A 141 -29.10 30.66 16.37
N ALA A 142 -28.60 31.81 15.91
CA ALA A 142 -27.36 31.89 15.15
C ALA A 142 -26.14 31.39 15.96
N LYS A 143 -26.05 31.73 17.25
CA LYS A 143 -24.99 31.21 18.16
C LYS A 143 -25.06 29.69 18.32
N ILE A 144 -26.26 29.11 18.47
CA ILE A 144 -26.44 27.66 18.55
C ILE A 144 -25.99 26.99 17.25
N VAL A 145 -26.48 27.48 16.10
CA VAL A 145 -26.11 26.98 14.77
C VAL A 145 -24.60 27.04 14.54
N TYR A 146 -23.95 28.16 14.86
CA TYR A 146 -22.50 28.30 14.76
C TYR A 146 -21.75 27.35 15.71
N SER A 147 -22.22 27.18 16.95
CA SER A 147 -21.61 26.26 17.92
C SER A 147 -21.70 24.80 17.50
N CYS A 148 -22.75 24.40 16.77
CA CYS A 148 -22.89 23.04 16.24
C CYS A 148 -22.07 22.82 14.95
N LEU A 149 -22.01 23.82 14.06
CA LEU A 149 -21.31 23.69 12.77
C LEU A 149 -19.79 23.88 12.85
N PHE A 150 -19.30 24.74 13.75
CA PHE A 150 -17.88 25.08 13.82
C PHE A 150 -16.97 23.86 14.13
N PRO A 151 -17.30 22.94 15.05
CA PRO A 151 -16.51 21.72 15.28
C PRO A 151 -16.45 20.81 14.04
N PHE A 152 -17.55 20.70 13.29
CA PHE A 152 -17.62 19.89 12.06
C PHE A 152 -16.76 20.49 10.94
N TYR A 153 -16.85 21.81 10.72
CA TYR A 153 -15.98 22.52 9.79
C TYR A 153 -14.50 22.37 10.15
N LEU A 154 -14.16 22.47 11.45
CA LEU A 154 -12.80 22.28 11.94
C LEU A 154 -12.28 20.86 11.70
N GLN A 155 -13.15 19.85 11.86
CA GLN A 155 -12.83 18.44 11.60
C GLN A 155 -12.55 18.19 10.10
N LEU A 156 -13.45 18.62 9.21
CA LEU A 156 -13.26 18.55 7.75
C LEU A 156 -11.96 19.25 7.30
N SER A 157 -11.62 20.39 7.91
CA SER A 157 -10.38 21.13 7.64
C SER A 157 -9.12 20.39 8.12
N LYS A 158 -9.21 19.56 9.17
CA LYS A 158 -8.11 18.66 9.57
C LYS A 158 -7.96 17.50 8.58
N GLU A 159 -9.07 16.86 8.22
CA GLU A 159 -9.08 15.71 7.29
C GLU A 159 -8.55 16.11 5.91
N LYS A 160 -9.01 17.24 5.34
CA LYS A 160 -8.48 17.79 4.08
C LYS A 160 -6.96 18.01 4.11
N ARG A 161 -6.42 18.49 5.23
CA ARG A 161 -4.96 18.64 5.42
C ARG A 161 -4.25 17.29 5.55
N GLY A 162 -4.88 16.30 6.18
CA GLY A 162 -4.39 14.91 6.23
C GLY A 162 -4.24 14.30 4.84
N TYR A 163 -5.29 14.36 4.01
CA TYR A 163 -5.26 13.86 2.63
C TYR A 163 -4.21 14.57 1.78
N LEU A 164 -4.09 15.90 1.87
CA LEU A 164 -3.04 16.67 1.17
C LEU A 164 -1.63 16.21 1.58
N SER A 165 -1.39 15.98 2.87
CA SER A 165 -0.11 15.47 3.38
C SER A 165 0.22 14.07 2.83
N GLN A 166 -0.76 13.16 2.83
CA GLN A 166 -0.61 11.81 2.27
C GLN A 166 -0.30 11.84 0.77
N HIS A 167 -1.04 12.64 -0.01
CA HIS A 167 -0.77 12.81 -1.44
C HIS A 167 0.64 13.37 -1.71
N LEU A 168 1.09 14.35 -0.92
CA LEU A 168 2.42 14.93 -1.06
C LEU A 168 3.53 13.91 -0.72
N GLN A 169 3.32 13.06 0.29
CA GLN A 169 4.23 11.95 0.61
C GLN A 169 4.30 10.92 -0.52
N ILE A 170 3.16 10.58 -1.14
CA ILE A 170 3.12 9.66 -2.29
C ILE A 170 3.88 10.26 -3.49
N LEU A 171 3.68 11.55 -3.78
CA LEU A 171 4.40 12.25 -4.86
C LEU A 171 5.91 12.29 -4.62
N LEU A 172 6.36 12.55 -3.39
CA LEU A 172 7.78 12.49 -3.01
C LEU A 172 8.36 11.08 -3.19
N ASN A 173 7.63 10.04 -2.78
CA ASN A 173 8.05 8.65 -2.94
C ASN A 173 8.16 8.26 -4.43
N ILE A 174 7.21 8.69 -5.28
CA ILE A 174 7.25 8.49 -6.73
C ILE A 174 8.45 9.21 -7.34
N ALA A 175 8.69 10.48 -6.99
CA ALA A 175 9.84 11.24 -7.47
C ALA A 175 11.18 10.60 -7.09
N GLY A 176 11.31 10.12 -5.84
CA GLY A 176 12.50 9.39 -5.40
C GLY A 176 12.71 8.06 -6.13
N ASN A 177 11.64 7.33 -6.45
CA ASN A 177 11.71 6.11 -7.25
C ASN A 177 12.09 6.38 -8.71
N LEU A 178 11.62 7.49 -9.30
CA LEU A 178 12.02 7.91 -10.64
C LEU A 178 13.51 8.27 -10.71
N PHE A 179 14.04 8.98 -9.71
CA PHE A 179 15.48 9.26 -9.60
C PHE A 179 16.30 7.97 -9.53
N LYS A 180 15.95 7.05 -8.62
CA LYS A 180 16.63 5.74 -8.51
C LYS A 180 16.57 4.94 -9.82
N LYS A 181 15.43 4.96 -10.51
CA LYS A 181 15.28 4.30 -11.81
C LYS A 181 16.21 4.92 -12.86
N GLN A 182 16.33 6.25 -12.89
CA GLN A 182 17.23 6.95 -13.82
C GLN A 182 18.71 6.67 -13.53
N GLU A 183 19.11 6.54 -12.27
CA GLU A 183 20.47 6.14 -11.89
C GLU A 183 20.78 4.70 -12.30
N LEU A 184 19.84 3.77 -12.05
CA LEU A 184 19.95 2.38 -12.51
C LEU A 184 20.01 2.28 -14.04
N GLU A 185 19.27 3.11 -14.76
CA GLU A 185 19.31 3.15 -16.23
C GLU A 185 20.67 3.63 -16.75
N LYS A 186 21.28 4.65 -16.13
CA LYS A 186 22.66 5.08 -16.44
C LYS A 186 23.69 3.97 -16.15
N LEU A 187 23.58 3.31 -15.00
CA LEU A 187 24.47 2.21 -14.63
C LEU A 187 24.35 1.04 -15.63
N ASN A 188 23.13 0.69 -16.04
CA ASN A 188 22.86 -0.36 -17.00
C ASN A 188 23.40 -0.01 -18.40
N GLN A 189 23.32 1.26 -18.83
CA GLN A 189 23.96 1.73 -20.07
C GLN A 189 25.48 1.61 -20.03
N ALA A 190 26.12 1.99 -18.91
CA ALA A 190 27.56 1.83 -18.73
C ALA A 190 27.98 0.35 -18.77
N LEU A 191 27.29 -0.51 -18.03
CA LEU A 191 27.55 -1.95 -17.99
C LEU A 191 27.31 -2.64 -19.34
N ALA A 192 26.31 -2.20 -20.12
CA ALA A 192 26.11 -2.66 -21.49
C ALA A 192 27.26 -2.22 -22.43
N GLY A 193 27.82 -1.03 -22.21
CA GLY A 193 29.03 -0.55 -22.91
C GLY A 193 30.26 -1.39 -22.60
N GLU A 194 30.54 -1.63 -21.31
CA GLU A 194 31.63 -2.50 -20.85
C GLU A 194 31.46 -3.93 -21.39
N LYS A 195 30.24 -4.50 -21.32
CA LYS A 195 29.94 -5.82 -21.90
C LYS A 195 30.23 -5.88 -23.39
N LYS A 196 29.91 -4.83 -24.15
CA LYS A 196 30.24 -4.76 -25.59
C LYS A 196 31.75 -4.74 -25.82
N GLN A 197 32.52 -4.00 -25.02
CA GLN A 197 33.98 -4.01 -25.10
C GLN A 197 34.56 -5.39 -24.77
N PHE A 198 34.05 -6.09 -23.76
CA PHE A 198 34.44 -7.48 -23.48
C PHE A 198 34.07 -8.43 -24.62
N GLU A 199 32.90 -8.28 -25.25
CA GLU A 199 32.50 -9.06 -26.41
C GLU A 199 33.41 -8.81 -27.62
N GLU A 200 33.84 -7.57 -27.85
CA GLU A 200 34.81 -7.20 -28.89
C GLU A 200 36.18 -7.85 -28.64
N VAL A 201 36.76 -7.69 -27.43
CA VAL A 201 38.03 -8.33 -27.06
C VAL A 201 37.96 -9.86 -27.15
N VAL A 202 36.83 -10.47 -26.78
CA VAL A 202 36.61 -11.93 -26.92
C VAL A 202 36.46 -12.37 -28.38
N GLN A 203 36.04 -11.51 -29.29
CA GLN A 203 36.06 -11.78 -30.73
C GLN A 203 37.46 -11.65 -31.32
N GLU A 204 38.21 -10.61 -30.93
CA GLU A 204 39.61 -10.42 -31.32
C GLU A 204 40.48 -11.60 -30.90
N LEU A 205 40.42 -12.01 -29.62
CA LEU A 205 41.17 -13.15 -29.10
C LEU A 205 40.80 -14.49 -29.79
N ARG A 206 39.55 -14.67 -30.23
CA ARG A 206 39.16 -15.84 -31.04
C ARG A 206 39.74 -15.78 -32.45
N ALA A 207 39.72 -14.61 -33.08
CA ALA A 207 40.31 -14.43 -34.41
C ALA A 207 41.83 -14.67 -34.39
N GLU A 208 42.52 -14.19 -33.34
CA GLU A 208 43.95 -14.50 -33.11
C GLU A 208 44.17 -16.00 -32.90
N GLN A 209 43.35 -16.66 -32.07
CA GLN A 209 43.43 -18.11 -31.85
C GLN A 209 43.23 -18.92 -33.15
N GLU A 210 42.29 -18.51 -34.01
CA GLU A 210 42.07 -19.14 -35.31
C GLU A 210 43.25 -18.89 -36.28
N GLN A 211 43.81 -17.68 -36.28
CA GLN A 211 45.02 -17.37 -37.07
C GLN A 211 46.22 -18.22 -36.65
N ILE A 212 46.50 -18.34 -35.35
CA ILE A 212 47.56 -19.19 -34.80
C ILE A 212 47.34 -20.65 -35.24
N LYS A 213 46.11 -21.17 -35.05
CA LYS A 213 45.74 -22.53 -35.47
C LYS A 213 45.94 -22.78 -36.97
N HIS A 214 45.64 -21.79 -37.81
CA HIS A 214 45.90 -21.87 -39.26
C HIS A 214 47.40 -21.85 -39.60
N LEU A 215 48.20 -21.04 -38.90
CA LEU A 215 49.65 -21.02 -39.07
C LEU A 215 50.28 -22.36 -38.64
N ASP A 216 49.86 -22.91 -37.51
CA ASP A 216 50.31 -24.20 -37.00
C ASP A 216 49.98 -25.33 -38.00
N LEU A 217 48.72 -25.45 -38.44
CA LEU A 217 48.29 -26.43 -39.45
C LEU A 217 49.06 -26.30 -40.78
N ASN A 218 49.35 -25.08 -41.22
CA ASN A 218 50.17 -24.83 -42.41
C ASN A 218 51.62 -25.29 -42.19
N SER A 219 52.18 -25.04 -41.01
CA SER A 219 53.54 -25.49 -40.65
C SER A 219 53.63 -27.02 -40.57
N GLU A 220 52.63 -27.70 -39.99
CA GLU A 220 52.52 -29.16 -39.95
C GLU A 220 52.40 -29.73 -41.36
N THR A 221 51.56 -29.13 -42.22
CA THR A 221 51.41 -29.52 -43.62
C THR A 221 52.71 -29.35 -44.40
N GLN A 222 53.49 -28.30 -44.13
CA GLN A 222 54.78 -28.07 -44.76
C GLN A 222 55.86 -29.04 -44.25
N GLN A 223 55.83 -29.41 -42.97
CA GLN A 223 56.68 -30.47 -42.39
C GLN A 223 56.31 -31.87 -42.93
N GLN A 224 55.03 -32.18 -43.12
CA GLN A 224 54.60 -33.42 -43.75
C GLN A 224 55.10 -33.50 -45.20
N LYS A 225 54.93 -32.43 -45.99
CA LYS A 225 55.46 -32.36 -47.36
C LYS A 225 56.98 -32.55 -47.40
N SER A 226 57.75 -31.88 -46.54
CA SER A 226 59.21 -32.06 -46.52
C SER A 226 59.61 -33.49 -46.09
N MET A 227 58.87 -34.11 -45.17
CA MET A 227 59.06 -35.51 -44.79
C MET A 227 58.74 -36.48 -45.95
N GLU A 228 57.73 -36.18 -46.78
CA GLU A 228 57.36 -36.95 -47.96
C GLU A 228 58.40 -36.81 -49.09
N TYR A 229 58.92 -35.61 -49.32
CA TYR A 229 60.08 -35.35 -50.18
C TYR A 229 61.38 -36.02 -49.71
N ILE A 230 61.49 -36.41 -48.43
CA ILE A 230 62.62 -37.20 -47.91
C ILE A 230 62.33 -38.71 -47.95
N LYS A 231 61.07 -39.13 -47.82
CA LYS A 231 60.65 -40.54 -47.92
C LYS A 231 60.72 -41.07 -49.36
N THR A 232 60.31 -40.28 -50.35
CA THR A 232 60.31 -40.65 -51.78
C THR A 232 61.70 -40.99 -52.36
N PRO A 233 62.79 -40.22 -52.15
CA PRO A 233 64.13 -40.64 -52.55
C PRO A 233 64.67 -41.79 -51.69
N LYS A 234 64.24 -41.93 -50.42
CA LYS A 234 64.65 -43.05 -49.57
C LYS A 234 63.97 -44.37 -49.96
N SER A 235 62.73 -44.36 -50.45
CA SER A 235 62.09 -45.57 -50.97
C SER A 235 62.65 -45.95 -52.34
N SER A 236 62.89 -44.98 -53.23
CA SER A 236 63.51 -45.25 -54.53
C SER A 236 64.97 -45.69 -54.42
N LEU A 237 65.78 -45.15 -53.49
CA LEU A 237 67.11 -45.69 -53.19
C LEU A 237 67.01 -47.15 -52.72
N LYS A 238 66.17 -47.44 -51.72
CA LYS A 238 66.01 -48.81 -51.19
C LYS A 238 65.57 -49.80 -52.28
N MET A 239 64.63 -49.41 -53.13
CA MET A 239 64.16 -50.23 -54.24
C MET A 239 65.28 -50.46 -55.26
N ASN A 240 66.03 -49.42 -55.65
CA ASN A 240 67.18 -49.55 -56.55
C ASN A 240 68.34 -50.40 -55.99
N THR A 241 68.62 -50.32 -54.68
CA THR A 241 69.64 -51.16 -54.04
C THR A 241 69.22 -52.63 -54.06
N VAL A 242 67.99 -52.94 -53.64
CA VAL A 242 67.44 -54.30 -53.64
C VAL A 242 67.32 -54.85 -55.08
N GLN A 243 66.94 -54.01 -56.05
CA GLN A 243 66.89 -54.39 -57.46
C GLN A 243 68.30 -54.73 -57.99
N LYS A 244 69.33 -53.96 -57.59
CA LYS A 244 70.73 -54.28 -57.90
C LYS A 244 71.15 -55.62 -57.31
N GLU A 245 70.93 -55.83 -56.02
CA GLU A 245 71.26 -57.08 -55.31
C GLU A 245 70.56 -58.30 -55.96
N LEU A 246 69.28 -58.18 -56.35
CA LEU A 246 68.58 -59.23 -57.10
C LEU A 246 69.14 -59.44 -58.52
N THR A 247 69.56 -58.40 -59.24
CA THR A 247 70.20 -58.58 -60.55
C THR A 247 71.59 -59.20 -60.44
N GLU A 248 72.35 -58.86 -59.41
CA GLU A 248 73.67 -59.45 -59.15
C GLU A 248 73.55 -60.92 -58.75
N GLN A 249 72.63 -61.29 -57.85
CA GLN A 249 72.34 -62.70 -57.54
C GLN A 249 71.88 -63.48 -58.79
N ASN A 250 70.94 -62.97 -59.58
CA ASN A 250 70.48 -63.69 -60.78
C ASN A 250 71.59 -63.81 -61.85
N SER A 251 72.50 -62.85 -61.94
CA SER A 251 73.70 -62.96 -62.80
C SER A 251 74.67 -64.05 -62.30
N TYR A 252 74.76 -64.27 -61.00
CA TYR A 252 75.62 -65.28 -60.37
C TYR A 252 75.05 -66.70 -60.53
N TYR A 253 73.73 -66.86 -60.30
CA TYR A 253 73.04 -68.13 -60.51
C TYR A 253 73.01 -68.55 -61.99
N SER A 254 72.84 -67.60 -62.92
CA SER A 254 72.79 -67.88 -64.36
C SER A 254 74.15 -68.20 -64.99
N ARG A 255 75.26 -68.11 -64.24
CA ARG A 255 76.63 -68.24 -64.78
C ARG A 255 77.39 -69.50 -64.35
N THR A 256 76.84 -70.30 -63.43
CA THR A 256 77.67 -71.23 -62.63
C THR A 256 77.24 -72.71 -62.64
N ILE A 257 76.05 -73.11 -63.12
CA ILE A 257 75.64 -74.54 -63.11
C ILE A 257 75.04 -75.03 -64.45
N GLN A 258 75.94 -75.36 -65.38
CA GLN A 258 75.99 -76.63 -66.14
C GLN A 258 77.18 -76.61 -67.13
N PRO A 259 77.92 -77.72 -67.32
CA PRO A 259 78.37 -78.76 -66.40
C PRO A 259 79.93 -78.73 -66.26
N VAL A 260 80.60 -79.29 -65.24
CA VAL A 260 81.03 -80.71 -65.06
C VAL A 260 81.85 -80.69 -63.74
N PHE A 261 81.47 -81.42 -62.69
CA PHE A 261 81.88 -82.80 -62.36
C PHE A 261 83.38 -83.01 -61.99
N TYR A 262 83.59 -83.48 -60.76
CA TYR A 262 84.67 -84.36 -60.21
C TYR A 262 85.49 -83.83 -59.02
N LEU A 263 85.31 -84.53 -57.87
CA LEU A 263 86.27 -84.83 -56.78
C LEU A 263 86.93 -83.62 -56.07
N LYS A 264 86.87 -83.48 -54.73
CA LYS A 264 87.23 -84.50 -53.73
C LYS A 264 86.91 -84.02 -52.29
N ASN A 265 86.39 -84.94 -51.46
CA ASN A 265 86.59 -85.18 -50.01
C ASN A 265 87.48 -84.17 -49.22
N HIS A 266 87.32 -83.81 -47.94
CA HIS A 266 86.47 -84.19 -46.76
C HIS A 266 86.87 -83.20 -45.62
N ALA A 267 86.25 -83.06 -44.43
CA ALA A 267 84.96 -83.43 -43.80
C ALA A 267 84.89 -82.69 -42.42
N ARG A 268 83.90 -83.02 -41.56
CA ARG A 268 83.61 -82.50 -40.20
C ARG A 268 82.89 -81.14 -40.20
N GLU A 269 81.62 -81.00 -39.82
CA GLU A 269 80.85 -81.58 -38.68
C GLU A 269 81.33 -81.13 -37.30
N SER A 270 80.48 -80.36 -36.61
CA SER A 270 79.75 -80.93 -35.48
C SER A 270 78.44 -80.15 -35.29
N GLU A 271 77.32 -80.83 -35.47
CA GLU A 271 76.08 -80.45 -34.81
C GLU A 271 76.17 -80.81 -33.32
N GLY A 272 75.15 -80.43 -32.53
CA GLY A 272 75.10 -80.66 -31.09
C GLY A 272 73.74 -80.35 -30.49
N GLU A 273 72.68 -81.01 -30.97
CA GLU A 273 71.47 -81.15 -30.16
C GLU A 273 71.76 -82.05 -28.94
N CYS A 274 71.23 -81.73 -27.77
CA CYS A 274 70.11 -82.52 -27.20
C CYS A 274 69.64 -82.00 -25.83
N SER A 275 68.32 -82.02 -25.68
CA SER A 275 67.50 -81.92 -24.47
C SER A 275 67.99 -82.73 -23.25
N HIS A 276 67.80 -82.21 -22.01
CA HIS A 276 66.81 -82.75 -21.02
C HIS A 276 66.99 -82.26 -19.56
N ARG A 277 65.84 -82.07 -18.90
CA ARG A 277 65.51 -82.15 -17.44
C ARG A 277 66.00 -81.06 -16.45
N SER A 278 64.99 -80.45 -15.86
CA SER A 278 64.81 -79.80 -14.55
C SER A 278 65.31 -80.64 -13.33
N PRO A 279 65.21 -80.17 -12.05
CA PRO A 279 64.62 -78.93 -11.53
C PRO A 279 65.41 -78.22 -10.38
N LEU A 280 64.79 -77.21 -9.75
CA LEU A 280 65.08 -76.66 -8.41
C LEU A 280 66.37 -75.84 -8.20
N GLU A 281 66.28 -74.54 -8.45
CA GLU A 281 66.70 -73.50 -7.49
C GLU A 281 65.86 -72.24 -7.75
N ILE A 282 64.97 -71.87 -6.82
CA ILE A 282 64.07 -70.71 -7.01
C ILE A 282 64.80 -69.45 -6.54
N ASP A 283 65.45 -68.82 -7.51
CA ASP A 283 65.82 -67.40 -7.60
C ASP A 283 65.41 -66.49 -6.41
N SER A 284 66.29 -66.39 -5.41
CA SER A 284 66.28 -65.25 -4.48
C SER A 284 66.41 -63.91 -5.25
N TYR A 285 67.19 -63.91 -6.35
CA TYR A 285 67.44 -62.73 -7.18
C TYR A 285 66.24 -62.29 -8.04
N SER A 286 65.54 -63.21 -8.71
CA SER A 286 64.38 -62.82 -9.54
C SER A 286 63.18 -62.42 -8.68
N LEU A 287 63.00 -63.04 -7.51
CA LEU A 287 62.05 -62.57 -6.50
C LEU A 287 62.39 -61.16 -6.00
N ALA A 288 63.67 -60.86 -5.72
CA ALA A 288 64.10 -59.52 -5.30
C ALA A 288 63.87 -58.46 -6.39
N ILE A 289 64.15 -58.78 -7.66
CA ILE A 289 63.86 -57.90 -8.81
C ILE A 289 62.36 -57.66 -8.96
N GLN A 290 61.54 -58.70 -8.79
CA GLN A 290 60.09 -58.60 -8.88
C GLN A 290 59.49 -57.74 -7.74
N LEU A 291 60.00 -57.90 -6.51
CA LEU A 291 59.62 -57.07 -5.36
C LEU A 291 60.03 -55.60 -5.56
N PHE A 292 61.24 -55.32 -6.05
CA PHE A 292 61.68 -53.95 -6.36
C PHE A 292 60.82 -53.30 -7.45
N HIS A 293 60.44 -54.06 -8.48
CA HIS A 293 59.53 -53.59 -9.53
C HIS A 293 58.12 -53.29 -8.97
N GLN A 294 57.56 -54.18 -8.14
CA GLN A 294 56.29 -53.95 -7.46
C GLN A 294 56.34 -52.70 -6.55
N GLN A 295 57.42 -52.51 -5.79
CA GLN A 295 57.59 -51.34 -4.93
C GLN A 295 57.65 -50.04 -5.76
N LYS A 296 58.35 -50.04 -6.89
CA LYS A 296 58.38 -48.90 -7.83
C LYS A 296 57.01 -48.61 -8.44
N GLN A 297 56.24 -49.65 -8.79
CA GLN A 297 54.86 -49.50 -9.28
C GLN A 297 53.94 -48.92 -8.20
N LEU A 298 54.00 -49.41 -6.96
CA LEU A 298 53.23 -48.88 -5.83
C LEU A 298 53.54 -47.41 -5.53
N LEU A 299 54.81 -47.02 -5.60
CA LEU A 299 55.24 -45.61 -5.50
C LEU A 299 54.66 -44.75 -6.63
N THR A 300 54.68 -45.25 -7.87
CA THR A 300 54.14 -44.54 -9.04
C THR A 300 52.62 -44.35 -8.92
N LEU A 301 51.90 -45.41 -8.53
CA LEU A 301 50.45 -45.38 -8.28
C LEU A 301 50.09 -44.46 -7.10
N SER A 302 50.87 -44.47 -6.02
CA SER A 302 50.68 -43.56 -4.88
C SER A 302 50.83 -42.10 -5.30
N ASN A 303 51.87 -41.78 -6.07
CA ASN A 303 52.12 -40.43 -6.59
C ASN A 303 51.04 -39.97 -7.57
N GLN A 304 50.42 -40.88 -8.33
CA GLN A 304 49.27 -40.59 -9.21
C GLN A 304 47.95 -40.47 -8.43
N ARG A 305 47.80 -41.18 -7.31
CA ARG A 305 46.58 -41.14 -6.46
C ARG A 305 46.42 -39.80 -5.76
N MET A 306 47.51 -39.13 -5.37
CA MET A 306 47.47 -37.84 -4.68
C MET A 306 46.79 -36.71 -5.50
N PRO A 307 47.19 -36.41 -6.76
CA PRO A 307 46.50 -35.41 -7.57
C PRO A 307 45.07 -35.82 -7.88
N ALA A 308 44.80 -37.10 -8.18
CA ALA A 308 43.45 -37.61 -8.41
C ALA A 308 42.53 -37.42 -7.18
N SER A 309 43.05 -37.66 -5.97
CA SER A 309 42.31 -37.41 -4.73
C SER A 309 42.06 -35.92 -4.49
N SER A 310 43.01 -35.05 -4.82
CA SER A 310 42.84 -33.59 -4.68
C SER A 310 41.84 -33.01 -5.70
N THR A 311 41.78 -33.56 -6.92
CA THR A 311 40.77 -33.16 -7.90
C THR A 311 39.38 -33.66 -7.52
N LEU A 312 39.27 -34.89 -7.00
CA LEU A 312 37.99 -35.45 -6.53
C LEU A 312 37.39 -34.59 -5.40
N LYS A 313 38.20 -34.18 -4.41
CA LYS A 313 37.75 -33.27 -3.34
C LYS A 313 37.21 -31.94 -3.88
N LYS A 314 37.93 -31.31 -4.82
CA LYS A 314 37.46 -30.06 -5.46
C LYS A 314 36.15 -30.25 -6.22
N THR A 315 35.96 -31.39 -6.89
CA THR A 315 34.68 -31.68 -7.56
C THR A 315 33.56 -31.98 -6.55
N GLU A 316 33.87 -32.59 -5.40
CA GLU A 316 32.91 -32.82 -4.31
C GLU A 316 32.45 -31.50 -3.68
N GLU A 317 33.40 -30.59 -3.37
CA GLU A 317 33.13 -29.21 -2.93
C GLU A 317 32.27 -28.44 -3.95
N GLN A 318 32.56 -28.55 -5.25
CA GLN A 318 31.77 -27.92 -6.32
C GLN A 318 30.35 -28.50 -6.43
N ILE A 319 30.19 -29.83 -6.29
CA ILE A 319 28.87 -30.48 -6.30
C ILE A 319 28.06 -30.03 -5.08
N GLN A 320 28.67 -29.93 -3.91
CA GLN A 320 27.99 -29.45 -2.70
C GLN A 320 27.51 -27.99 -2.88
N ALA A 321 28.37 -27.09 -3.35
CA ALA A 321 27.99 -25.69 -3.60
C ALA A 321 26.82 -25.57 -4.60
N LEU A 322 26.86 -26.34 -5.70
CA LEU A 322 25.76 -26.38 -6.68
C LEU A 322 24.46 -26.97 -6.10
N GLN A 323 24.55 -27.91 -5.15
CA GLN A 323 23.39 -28.44 -4.46
C GLN A 323 22.78 -27.43 -3.49
N GLU A 324 23.61 -26.70 -2.72
CA GLU A 324 23.17 -25.62 -1.85
C GLU A 324 22.50 -24.48 -2.65
N GLU A 325 23.06 -24.08 -3.78
CA GLU A 325 22.43 -23.13 -4.72
C GLU A 325 21.08 -23.66 -5.23
N ARG A 326 21.01 -24.92 -5.66
CA ARG A 326 19.76 -25.54 -6.12
C ARG A 326 18.69 -25.53 -5.04
N GLU A 327 19.04 -25.86 -3.81
CA GLU A 327 18.11 -25.87 -2.67
C GLU A 327 17.65 -24.45 -2.31
N PHE A 328 18.55 -23.46 -2.36
CA PHE A 328 18.23 -22.04 -2.20
C PHE A 328 17.24 -21.55 -3.27
N TYR A 329 17.51 -21.80 -4.56
CA TYR A 329 16.61 -21.40 -5.65
C TYR A 329 15.28 -22.15 -5.61
N SER A 330 15.28 -23.43 -5.22
CA SER A 330 14.06 -24.23 -5.01
C SER A 330 13.18 -23.62 -3.90
N SER A 331 13.76 -23.31 -2.74
CA SER A 331 13.08 -22.67 -1.62
C SER A 331 12.50 -21.31 -2.01
N LYS A 332 13.29 -20.47 -2.70
CA LYS A 332 12.86 -19.16 -3.20
C LYS A 332 11.73 -19.27 -4.22
N SER A 333 11.78 -20.26 -5.11
CA SER A 333 10.71 -20.54 -6.08
C SER A 333 9.41 -20.96 -5.39
N GLN A 334 9.48 -21.85 -4.41
CA GLN A 334 8.32 -22.29 -3.61
C GLN A 334 7.69 -21.12 -2.83
N ALA A 335 8.51 -20.27 -2.19
CA ALA A 335 8.03 -19.08 -1.49
C ALA A 335 7.31 -18.09 -2.42
N LEU A 336 7.85 -17.88 -3.64
CA LEU A 336 7.18 -17.07 -4.67
C LEU A 336 5.87 -17.72 -5.15
N GLN A 337 5.84 -19.04 -5.31
CA GLN A 337 4.62 -19.79 -5.68
C GLN A 337 3.51 -19.64 -4.63
N LEU A 338 3.85 -19.73 -3.34
CA LEU A 338 2.92 -19.53 -2.23
C LEU A 338 2.40 -18.08 -2.23
N SER A 339 3.29 -17.09 -2.33
CA SER A 339 2.90 -15.67 -2.39
C SER A 339 2.01 -15.35 -3.59
N LEU A 340 2.28 -15.93 -4.78
CA LEU A 340 1.41 -15.80 -5.95
C LEU A 340 0.04 -16.45 -5.72
N SER A 341 -0.04 -17.59 -5.02
CA SER A 341 -1.32 -18.23 -4.70
C SER A 341 -2.14 -17.42 -3.70
N GLU A 342 -1.50 -16.82 -2.70
CA GLU A 342 -2.12 -15.94 -1.70
C GLU A 342 -2.66 -14.65 -2.35
N LEU A 343 -1.83 -13.97 -3.15
CA LEU A 343 -2.25 -12.78 -3.93
C LEU A 343 -3.38 -13.11 -4.93
N THR A 344 -3.40 -14.33 -5.49
CA THR A 344 -4.49 -14.76 -6.37
C THR A 344 -5.79 -14.98 -5.60
N ALA A 345 -5.73 -15.52 -4.38
CA ALA A 345 -6.90 -15.69 -3.52
C ALA A 345 -7.43 -14.33 -3.03
N GLU A 346 -6.56 -13.42 -2.58
CA GLU A 346 -6.91 -12.05 -2.19
C GLU A 346 -7.54 -11.27 -3.35
N LYS A 347 -6.98 -11.41 -4.57
CA LYS A 347 -7.57 -10.84 -5.78
C LYS A 347 -8.98 -11.40 -6.03
N GLN A 348 -9.17 -12.71 -5.95
CA GLN A 348 -10.51 -13.32 -6.17
C GLN A 348 -11.53 -12.89 -5.11
N GLN A 349 -11.11 -12.76 -3.85
CA GLN A 349 -11.95 -12.24 -2.78
C GLN A 349 -12.35 -10.78 -3.04
N THR A 350 -11.39 -9.90 -3.34
CA THR A 350 -11.67 -8.48 -3.60
C THR A 350 -12.50 -8.28 -4.87
N GLU A 351 -12.30 -9.07 -5.93
CA GLU A 351 -13.17 -9.08 -7.12
C GLU A 351 -14.61 -9.53 -6.78
N ALA A 352 -14.78 -10.51 -5.88
CA ALA A 352 -16.10 -10.94 -5.42
C ALA A 352 -16.81 -9.87 -4.57
N GLU A 353 -16.09 -9.23 -3.64
CA GLU A 353 -16.59 -8.13 -2.82
C GLU A 353 -17.01 -6.94 -3.71
N LEU A 354 -16.14 -6.50 -4.62
CA LEU A 354 -16.45 -5.44 -5.61
C LEU A 354 -17.68 -5.79 -6.45
N LYS A 355 -17.85 -7.05 -6.85
CA LYS A 355 -19.02 -7.52 -7.60
C LYS A 355 -20.32 -7.47 -6.77
N THR A 356 -20.24 -7.66 -5.45
CA THR A 356 -21.40 -7.46 -4.55
C THR A 356 -21.72 -5.98 -4.35
N GLU A 357 -20.70 -5.14 -4.14
CA GLU A 357 -20.84 -3.68 -4.01
C GLU A 357 -21.45 -3.05 -5.27
N ILE A 358 -20.98 -3.43 -6.48
CA ILE A 358 -21.54 -2.97 -7.75
C ILE A 358 -23.03 -3.35 -7.87
N LYS A 359 -23.41 -4.57 -7.47
CA LYS A 359 -24.83 -4.98 -7.48
C LYS A 359 -25.67 -4.15 -6.51
N ALA A 360 -25.16 -3.85 -5.32
CA ALA A 360 -25.84 -3.01 -4.34
C ALA A 360 -26.03 -1.57 -4.88
N ARG A 361 -24.98 -0.98 -5.48
CA ARG A 361 -25.06 0.34 -6.14
C ARG A 361 -26.11 0.39 -7.24
N VAL A 362 -26.14 -0.59 -8.14
CA VAL A 362 -27.16 -0.68 -9.21
C VAL A 362 -28.58 -0.82 -8.64
N GLN A 363 -28.76 -1.47 -7.48
CA GLN A 363 -30.06 -1.52 -6.81
C GLN A 363 -30.46 -0.17 -6.18
N LEU A 364 -29.51 0.55 -5.59
CA LEU A 364 -29.73 1.89 -5.04
C LEU A 364 -30.06 2.91 -6.15
N GLU A 365 -29.32 2.88 -7.26
CA GLU A 365 -29.54 3.73 -8.43
C GLU A 365 -30.94 3.53 -9.03
N LYS A 366 -31.38 2.26 -9.21
CA LYS A 366 -32.75 1.95 -9.65
C LYS A 366 -33.82 2.53 -8.72
N ARG A 367 -33.58 2.49 -7.41
CA ARG A 367 -34.52 3.02 -6.41
C ARG A 367 -34.54 4.54 -6.36
N LEU A 368 -33.38 5.18 -6.56
CA LEU A 368 -33.28 6.62 -6.72
C LEU A 368 -34.08 7.06 -7.95
N ASN A 369 -33.89 6.41 -9.10
CA ASN A 369 -34.61 6.73 -10.32
C ASN A 369 -36.15 6.60 -10.17
N ILE A 370 -36.64 5.54 -9.50
CA ILE A 370 -38.08 5.40 -9.19
C ILE A 370 -38.58 6.57 -8.30
N ALA A 371 -37.80 6.99 -7.30
CA ALA A 371 -38.17 8.12 -6.45
C ALA A 371 -38.15 9.46 -7.20
N GLU A 372 -37.20 9.67 -8.12
CA GLU A 372 -37.14 10.83 -9.00
C GLU A 372 -38.31 10.87 -10.00
N GLU A 373 -38.66 9.73 -10.60
CA GLU A 373 -39.83 9.58 -11.48
C GLU A 373 -41.13 9.90 -10.73
N ALA A 374 -41.31 9.35 -9.52
CA ALA A 374 -42.44 9.67 -8.66
C ALA A 374 -42.50 11.17 -8.28
N LEU A 375 -41.35 11.80 -8.02
CA LEU A 375 -41.28 13.23 -7.70
C LEU A 375 -41.65 14.11 -8.90
N ARG A 376 -41.15 13.79 -10.09
CA ARG A 376 -41.52 14.49 -11.35
C ARG A 376 -43.01 14.29 -11.69
N SER A 377 -43.55 13.08 -11.49
CA SER A 377 -44.97 12.78 -11.64
C SER A 377 -45.82 13.63 -10.69
N LEU A 378 -45.42 13.71 -9.42
CA LEU A 378 -46.09 14.53 -8.41
C LEU A 378 -46.08 16.02 -8.76
N GLU A 379 -44.93 16.55 -9.19
CA GLU A 379 -44.77 17.95 -9.62
C GLU A 379 -45.67 18.27 -10.82
N GLN A 380 -45.70 17.42 -11.85
CA GLN A 380 -46.59 17.58 -13.00
C GLN A 380 -48.08 17.49 -12.61
N GLY A 381 -48.42 16.60 -11.68
CA GLY A 381 -49.78 16.48 -11.14
C GLY A 381 -50.24 17.75 -10.41
N LEU A 382 -49.38 18.29 -9.54
CA LEU A 382 -49.61 19.52 -8.77
C LEU A 382 -49.72 20.77 -9.66
N ASN A 383 -48.89 20.86 -10.70
CA ASN A 383 -48.89 21.96 -11.66
C ASN A 383 -50.04 21.87 -12.70
N SER A 384 -50.79 20.76 -12.75
CA SER A 384 -51.91 20.61 -13.70
C SER A 384 -53.19 21.26 -13.17
N MET A 385 -53.80 22.13 -13.98
CA MET A 385 -55.02 22.88 -13.61
C MET A 385 -56.26 21.98 -13.41
N GLU A 386 -56.29 20.83 -14.08
CA GLU A 386 -57.40 19.86 -14.01
C GLU A 386 -57.11 18.71 -13.04
N ARG A 387 -57.73 18.76 -11.86
CA ARG A 387 -57.68 17.67 -10.86
C ARG A 387 -58.76 16.62 -11.12
N SER A 388 -58.40 15.59 -11.88
CA SER A 388 -59.21 14.37 -11.99
C SER A 388 -58.94 13.43 -10.81
N ARG A 389 -59.95 12.64 -10.41
CA ARG A 389 -59.83 11.66 -9.32
C ARG A 389 -58.69 10.66 -9.53
N GLU A 390 -58.46 10.22 -10.77
CA GLU A 390 -57.33 9.32 -11.10
C GLU A 390 -55.97 9.97 -10.88
N LYS A 391 -55.78 11.25 -11.24
CA LYS A 391 -54.53 11.97 -10.97
C LYS A 391 -54.28 12.07 -9.46
N GLU A 392 -55.32 12.34 -8.68
CA GLU A 392 -55.21 12.45 -7.23
C GLU A 392 -54.85 11.11 -6.56
N GLU A 393 -55.36 9.98 -7.07
CA GLU A 393 -54.95 8.65 -6.61
C GLU A 393 -53.52 8.29 -7.04
N ARG A 394 -53.08 8.67 -8.25
CA ARG A 394 -51.67 8.53 -8.68
C ARG A 394 -50.72 9.34 -7.79
N MET A 395 -51.03 10.61 -7.54
CA MET A 395 -50.25 11.46 -6.62
C MET A 395 -50.16 10.87 -5.21
N LYS A 396 -51.24 10.26 -4.68
CA LYS A 396 -51.19 9.54 -3.38
C LYS A 396 -50.26 8.32 -3.43
N GLY A 397 -50.22 7.62 -4.56
CA GLY A 397 -49.25 6.56 -4.84
C GLY A 397 -47.81 7.08 -4.82
N ASP A 398 -47.54 8.17 -5.53
CA ASP A 398 -46.22 8.79 -5.65
C ASP A 398 -45.70 9.31 -4.29
N VAL A 399 -46.54 10.00 -3.51
CA VAL A 399 -46.23 10.37 -2.10
C VAL A 399 -45.92 9.14 -1.26
N GLY A 400 -46.66 8.03 -1.47
CA GLY A 400 -46.40 6.77 -0.78
C GLY A 400 -45.06 6.13 -1.14
N GLN A 401 -44.61 6.25 -2.39
CA GLN A 401 -43.29 5.79 -2.83
C GLN A 401 -42.16 6.67 -2.26
N LEU A 402 -42.31 7.99 -2.37
CA LEU A 402 -41.37 8.97 -1.81
C LEU A 402 -41.21 8.80 -0.30
N LYS A 403 -42.31 8.65 0.43
CA LYS A 403 -42.28 8.38 1.88
C LYS A 403 -41.46 7.14 2.21
N LYS A 404 -41.70 6.01 1.52
CA LYS A 404 -40.93 4.76 1.73
C LYS A 404 -39.44 4.94 1.42
N PHE A 405 -39.11 5.69 0.37
CA PHE A 405 -37.72 6.00 0.02
C PHE A 405 -37.03 6.77 1.15
N PHE A 406 -37.63 7.86 1.63
CA PHE A 406 -37.06 8.64 2.73
C PHE A 406 -37.02 7.88 4.07
N GLU A 407 -38.04 7.09 4.41
CA GLU A 407 -38.03 6.20 5.59
C GLU A 407 -36.89 5.17 5.54
N GLU A 408 -36.45 4.76 4.35
CA GLU A 408 -35.29 3.90 4.20
C GLU A 408 -33.95 4.65 4.21
N CYS A 409 -33.89 5.84 3.62
CA CYS A 409 -32.72 6.72 3.77
C CYS A 409 -32.46 7.06 5.23
N ILE A 410 -33.50 7.34 6.03
CA ILE A 410 -33.39 7.59 7.47
C ILE A 410 -32.89 6.34 8.21
N ARG A 411 -33.45 5.16 7.93
CA ARG A 411 -32.98 3.89 8.55
C ARG A 411 -31.50 3.61 8.22
N ASN A 412 -31.08 3.83 6.98
CA ASN A 412 -29.69 3.63 6.58
C ASN A 412 -28.76 4.64 7.27
N ALA A 413 -29.13 5.92 7.29
CA ALA A 413 -28.37 6.95 8.00
C ALA A 413 -28.29 6.69 9.53
N GLU A 414 -29.34 6.13 10.13
CA GLU A 414 -29.30 5.67 11.52
C GLU A 414 -28.34 4.49 11.75
N ILE A 415 -28.25 3.55 10.80
CA ILE A 415 -27.30 2.43 10.86
C ILE A 415 -25.87 2.95 10.73
N ASP A 416 -25.62 3.84 9.75
CA ASP A 416 -24.31 4.47 9.53
C ASP A 416 -23.88 5.31 10.74
N ALA A 417 -24.79 6.06 11.37
CA ALA A 417 -24.52 6.79 12.60
C ALA A 417 -24.20 5.88 13.80
N LYS A 418 -24.74 4.66 13.83
CA LYS A 418 -24.44 3.63 14.85
C LYS A 418 -23.18 2.83 14.52
N LEU A 419 -22.69 2.85 13.28
CA LEU A 419 -21.55 2.06 12.82
C LEU A 419 -20.27 2.26 13.67
N PRO A 420 -19.86 3.48 14.07
CA PRO A 420 -18.70 3.66 14.94
C PRO A 420 -18.83 2.96 16.30
N ALA A 421 -20.01 2.99 16.91
CA ALA A 421 -20.28 2.31 18.18
C ALA A 421 -20.34 0.78 18.03
N ILE A 422 -20.85 0.28 16.89
CA ILE A 422 -20.82 -1.15 16.55
C ILE A 422 -19.37 -1.62 16.38
N MET A 423 -18.52 -0.84 15.69
CA MET A 423 -17.09 -1.12 15.52
C MET A 423 -16.32 -1.06 16.85
N GLU A 424 -16.57 -0.04 17.68
CA GLU A 424 -15.93 0.04 19.01
C GLU A 424 -16.30 -1.16 19.89
N ASN A 425 -17.58 -1.58 19.87
CA ASN A 425 -18.03 -2.78 20.57
C ASN A 425 -17.39 -4.06 20.04
N SER A 426 -17.23 -4.23 18.72
CA SER A 426 -16.57 -5.43 18.17
C SER A 426 -15.10 -5.51 18.61
N VAL A 427 -14.36 -4.39 18.54
CA VAL A 427 -12.99 -4.29 19.05
C VAL A 427 -12.93 -4.55 20.56
N TYR A 428 -13.88 -4.02 21.34
CA TYR A 428 -13.98 -4.28 22.78
C TYR A 428 -14.20 -5.77 23.07
N ILE A 429 -15.12 -6.44 22.35
CA ILE A 429 -15.38 -7.88 22.50
C ILE A 429 -14.12 -8.71 22.18
N HIS A 430 -13.41 -8.43 21.09
CA HIS A 430 -12.15 -9.11 20.79
C HIS A 430 -11.08 -8.85 21.86
N LYS A 431 -10.96 -7.61 22.35
CA LYS A 431 -10.00 -7.22 23.40
C LYS A 431 -10.32 -7.86 24.75
N ALA A 432 -11.61 -7.94 25.12
CA ALA A 432 -12.10 -8.61 26.32
C ALA A 432 -11.87 -10.14 26.22
N THR A 433 -12.14 -10.73 25.06
CA THR A 433 -11.91 -12.16 24.80
C THR A 433 -10.42 -12.50 24.86
N ALA A 434 -9.55 -11.70 24.23
CA ALA A 434 -8.10 -11.86 24.31
C ALA A 434 -7.56 -11.71 25.75
N ARG A 435 -8.10 -10.76 26.53
CA ARG A 435 -7.80 -10.63 27.97
C ARG A 435 -8.24 -11.87 28.75
N ARG A 436 -9.44 -12.40 28.48
CA ARG A 436 -9.98 -13.62 29.11
C ARG A 436 -9.11 -14.84 28.80
N ILE A 437 -8.72 -15.04 27.54
CA ILE A 437 -7.79 -16.10 27.12
C ILE A 437 -6.43 -15.97 27.83
N LYS A 438 -5.86 -14.75 27.94
CA LYS A 438 -4.62 -14.51 28.69
C LYS A 438 -4.78 -14.80 30.18
N SER A 439 -5.89 -14.39 30.80
CA SER A 439 -6.20 -14.67 32.20
C SER A 439 -6.37 -16.18 32.47
N CYS A 440 -7.08 -16.90 31.61
CA CYS A 440 -7.20 -18.36 31.70
C CYS A 440 -5.85 -19.08 31.50
N ARG A 441 -4.94 -18.55 30.68
CA ARG A 441 -3.56 -19.06 30.56
C ARG A 441 -2.75 -18.83 31.85
N ILE A 442 -2.91 -17.68 32.51
CA ILE A 442 -2.27 -17.38 33.81
C ILE A 442 -2.81 -18.32 34.89
N GLN A 443 -4.13 -18.44 35.02
CA GLN A 443 -4.77 -19.38 35.96
C GLN A 443 -4.36 -20.84 35.72
N LYS A 444 -4.24 -21.28 34.46
CA LYS A 444 -3.70 -22.62 34.17
C LYS A 444 -2.25 -22.78 34.64
N LYS A 445 -1.42 -21.74 34.51
CA LYS A 445 -0.02 -21.74 34.96
C LYS A 445 0.11 -21.74 36.49
N GLU A 446 -0.80 -21.06 37.19
CA GLU A 446 -0.91 -21.09 38.66
C GLU A 446 -1.51 -22.42 39.17
N SER A 447 -2.50 -22.99 38.47
CA SER A 447 -3.03 -24.33 38.76
C SER A 447 -1.98 -25.43 38.65
N TYR A 448 -1.01 -25.33 37.73
CA TYR A 448 0.10 -26.29 37.67
C TYR A 448 0.94 -26.34 38.94
N ASN A 449 1.04 -25.23 39.69
CA ASN A 449 1.73 -25.19 40.99
C ASN A 449 0.83 -25.57 42.18
N ASN A 450 -0.46 -25.84 41.96
CA ASN A 450 -1.44 -26.07 43.02
C ASN A 450 -2.43 -27.20 42.68
N TRP A 451 -1.89 -28.33 42.19
CA TRP A 451 -2.61 -29.59 41.92
C TRP A 451 -3.09 -30.29 43.21
N GLY A 452 -3.83 -29.55 44.04
CA GLY A 452 -4.02 -29.91 45.44
C GLY A 452 -5.25 -29.35 46.13
N LEU A 453 -6.30 -28.87 45.44
CA LEU A 453 -7.67 -28.86 46.01
C LEU A 453 -8.80 -28.58 44.97
N LYS A 454 -9.76 -29.51 44.89
CA LYS A 454 -11.21 -29.38 44.56
C LYS A 454 -11.71 -28.50 43.38
N ARG A 455 -12.12 -29.23 42.32
CA ARG A 455 -13.51 -29.41 41.79
C ARG A 455 -14.42 -28.23 41.36
N HIS A 456 -15.09 -28.51 40.24
CA HIS A 456 -16.42 -28.08 39.77
C HIS A 456 -16.69 -26.60 39.41
N SER A 457 -16.81 -26.37 38.11
CA SER A 457 -17.88 -25.57 37.50
C SER A 457 -18.24 -26.20 36.15
N GLN A 458 -19.40 -26.86 36.04
CA GLN A 458 -19.94 -27.30 34.75
C GLN A 458 -20.70 -26.12 34.13
N SER A 459 -20.19 -25.56 33.03
CA SER A 459 -20.91 -24.53 32.26
C SER A 459 -20.40 -24.36 30.83
N PHE A 460 -20.35 -25.45 30.06
CA PHE A 460 -20.47 -25.39 28.60
C PHE A 460 -21.14 -26.66 28.08
N ILE A 461 -22.18 -26.48 27.25
CA ILE A 461 -22.73 -27.56 26.43
C ILE A 461 -21.80 -27.68 25.23
N VAL A 462 -21.05 -28.78 25.15
CA VAL A 462 -20.27 -29.21 23.99
C VAL A 462 -20.91 -30.50 23.48
N SER A 463 -20.92 -30.69 22.15
CA SER A 463 -21.53 -31.87 21.56
C SER A 463 -20.68 -33.13 21.80
N PRO A 464 -21.27 -34.32 22.11
CA PRO A 464 -20.49 -35.50 22.54
C PRO A 464 -19.51 -36.06 21.50
N THR A 465 -19.60 -35.63 20.25
CA THR A 465 -18.78 -36.11 19.12
C THR A 465 -17.42 -35.42 18.99
N GLU A 466 -17.15 -34.35 19.73
CA GLU A 466 -15.88 -33.60 19.65
C GLU A 466 -14.89 -33.94 20.78
N GLU A 467 -15.35 -34.56 21.88
CA GLU A 467 -14.50 -34.85 23.05
C GLU A 467 -13.40 -35.88 22.75
N THR A 468 -13.68 -36.90 21.94
CA THR A 468 -12.69 -37.95 21.59
C THR A 468 -11.54 -37.41 20.74
N ASN A 469 -11.83 -36.64 19.69
CA ASN A 469 -10.80 -36.02 18.85
C ASN A 469 -9.94 -35.00 19.63
N LEU A 470 -10.49 -34.36 20.66
CA LEU A 470 -9.73 -33.47 21.54
C LEU A 470 -8.81 -34.24 22.47
N GLU A 471 -9.27 -35.31 23.13
CA GLU A 471 -8.44 -36.07 24.08
C GLU A 471 -7.24 -36.74 23.39
N ASP A 472 -7.43 -37.31 22.18
CA ASP A 472 -6.33 -37.84 21.36
C ASP A 472 -5.28 -36.77 21.01
N LEU A 473 -5.73 -35.53 20.73
CA LEU A 473 -4.85 -34.38 20.49
C LEU A 473 -4.10 -33.95 21.76
N TRP A 474 -4.76 -33.96 22.91
CA TRP A 474 -4.15 -33.67 24.21
C TRP A 474 -3.13 -34.74 24.62
N GLU A 475 -3.41 -36.02 24.38
CA GLU A 475 -2.51 -37.13 24.66
C GLU A 475 -1.30 -37.15 23.71
N THR A 476 -1.51 -36.85 22.43
CA THR A 476 -0.44 -36.65 21.44
C THR A 476 0.46 -35.47 21.82
N ALA A 477 -0.11 -34.33 22.19
CA ALA A 477 0.65 -33.16 22.67
C ALA A 477 1.41 -33.47 23.97
N ARG A 478 0.82 -34.26 24.88
CA ARG A 478 1.48 -34.72 26.12
C ARG A 478 2.67 -35.62 25.80
N ARG A 479 2.53 -36.59 24.89
CA ARG A 479 3.63 -37.45 24.40
C ARG A 479 4.79 -36.64 23.81
N LEU A 480 4.49 -35.74 22.86
CA LEU A 480 5.51 -34.88 22.24
C LEU A 480 6.21 -33.95 23.26
N THR A 481 5.48 -33.48 24.27
CA THR A 481 6.06 -32.67 25.35
C THR A 481 6.95 -33.50 26.29
N CYS A 482 6.67 -34.79 26.48
CA CYS A 482 7.48 -35.71 27.29
C CYS A 482 8.68 -36.30 26.54
N ASP A 483 8.72 -36.20 25.20
CA ASP A 483 9.85 -36.69 24.40
C ASP A 483 11.10 -35.83 24.60
N ARG A 484 12.15 -36.48 25.13
CA ARG A 484 13.46 -35.89 25.39
C ARG A 484 14.18 -35.49 24.09
N TYR A 485 14.09 -36.31 23.03
CA TYR A 485 14.73 -36.01 21.75
C TYR A 485 14.08 -34.81 21.07
N PHE A 486 12.74 -34.70 21.14
CA PHE A 486 12.02 -33.53 20.64
C PHE A 486 12.43 -32.24 21.37
N ARG A 487 12.62 -32.28 22.69
CA ARG A 487 13.14 -31.13 23.45
C ARG A 487 14.58 -30.78 23.06
N GLU A 488 15.50 -31.75 23.07
CA GLU A 488 16.91 -31.51 22.74
C GLU A 488 17.09 -30.99 21.29
N SER A 489 16.26 -31.45 20.35
CA SER A 489 16.20 -30.92 18.98
C SER A 489 15.73 -29.46 18.93
N ASN A 490 14.61 -29.12 19.59
CA ASN A 490 14.10 -27.75 19.64
C ASN A 490 15.09 -26.79 20.31
N TYR A 491 15.75 -27.19 21.40
CA TYR A 491 16.77 -26.36 22.05
C TYR A 491 17.95 -26.06 21.11
N LYS A 492 18.45 -27.04 20.36
CA LYS A 492 19.49 -26.82 19.34
C LYS A 492 19.04 -25.84 18.24
N ILE A 493 17.80 -25.98 17.75
CA ILE A 493 17.23 -25.09 16.72
C ILE A 493 17.13 -23.65 17.24
N MET A 494 16.76 -23.45 18.51
CA MET A 494 16.71 -22.11 19.09
C MET A 494 18.10 -21.51 19.29
N THR A 495 19.08 -22.27 19.82
CA THR A 495 20.44 -21.74 20.04
C THR A 495 21.16 -21.36 18.75
N HIS A 496 20.97 -22.11 17.65
CA HIS A 496 21.53 -21.74 16.34
C HIS A 496 20.93 -20.42 15.78
N LYS A 497 19.72 -20.06 16.21
CA LYS A 497 19.01 -18.87 15.70
C LYS A 497 19.39 -17.58 16.42
N ASP A 498 19.97 -17.70 17.61
CA ASP A 498 20.49 -16.55 18.37
C ASP A 498 21.96 -16.26 18.06
N THR A 499 22.78 -17.27 17.71
CA THR A 499 24.16 -17.04 17.22
C THR A 499 24.17 -16.28 15.89
N LEU A 500 23.26 -16.62 14.97
CA LEU A 500 23.11 -15.94 13.67
C LEU A 500 22.66 -14.46 13.76
N LYS A 501 22.32 -13.95 14.95
CA LYS A 501 22.01 -12.54 15.18
C LYS A 501 23.15 -11.74 15.81
N GLY A 502 24.25 -12.41 16.19
CA GLY A 502 25.42 -11.77 16.78
C GLY A 502 26.39 -11.21 15.75
N GLU A 503 26.51 -11.85 14.59
CA GLU A 503 27.56 -11.56 13.59
C GLU A 503 27.21 -10.40 12.63
N ASP A 504 25.94 -9.97 12.56
CA ASP A 504 25.51 -8.80 11.77
C ASP A 504 25.83 -7.43 12.44
N ARG A 505 26.77 -7.38 13.40
CA ARG A 505 27.16 -6.16 14.13
C ARG A 505 28.65 -6.09 14.53
N GLU A 506 29.55 -6.22 13.57
CA GLU A 506 30.89 -5.61 13.62
C GLU A 506 31.20 -4.85 12.32
#